data_AF-A0A3B8J289-F1
#
_entry.id   AF-A0A3B8J289-F1
#
_cell.length_a   1.000
_cell.length_b   1.000
_cell.length_c   1.000
_cell.angle_alpha   90.00
_cell.angle_beta   90.00
_cell.angle_gamma   90.00
#
_symmetry.space_group_name_H-M   'P 1'
#
loop_
_entity.id
_entity.type
_entity.pdbx_description
1 polymer ?
#
loop_
_entity_poly.entity_id
_entity_poly.type
_entity_poly.pdbx_seq_one_letter_code
_entity_poly.pdbx_strand_id
1 'polypeptide(L)'
;MQHPVTEELIAQSQRYLDECLGRVGRCLDEITEEEVWKRPNANSNSMGNLVIHLQGNITQYIISSLGGAPDLRERDAEFAATEGADKATLWAG
;
A
#
# COMPACT_ATOMS: atom_id res chain seq x y z
N MET A 1 -4.10 -21.34 -24.98
CA MET A 1 -5.28 -20.55 -25.38
C MET A 1 -5.70 -19.76 -24.16
N GLN A 2 -5.60 -18.43 -24.16
CA GLN A 2 -6.12 -17.62 -23.03
C GLN A 2 -7.64 -17.79 -23.01
N HIS A 3 -8.18 -18.14 -21.85
CA HIS A 3 -9.61 -18.35 -21.68
C HIS A 3 -10.26 -16.98 -21.45
N PRO A 4 -11.43 -16.67 -22.05
CA PRO A 4 -12.08 -15.36 -21.89
C PRO A 4 -12.26 -14.93 -20.42
N VAL A 5 -12.51 -15.89 -19.53
CA VAL A 5 -12.59 -15.63 -18.08
C VAL A 5 -11.27 -15.17 -17.48
N THR A 6 -10.13 -15.66 -17.98
CA THR A 6 -8.80 -15.22 -17.50
C THR A 6 -8.55 -13.76 -17.86
N GLU A 7 -8.91 -13.36 -19.08
CA GLU A 7 -8.78 -11.96 -19.54
C GLU A 7 -9.68 -11.02 -18.73
N GLU A 8 -10.95 -11.41 -18.53
CA GLU A 8 -11.90 -10.64 -17.71
C GLU A 8 -11.44 -10.53 -16.26
N LEU A 9 -10.93 -11.62 -15.67
CA LEU A 9 -10.43 -11.61 -14.30
C LEU A 9 -9.27 -10.61 -14.14
N ILE A 10 -8.30 -10.63 -15.06
CA ILE A 10 -7.17 -9.70 -15.03
C ILE A 10 -7.67 -8.25 -15.15
N ALA A 11 -8.57 -7.97 -16.09
CA ALA A 11 -9.12 -6.64 -16.30
C ALA A 11 -9.87 -6.12 -15.04
N GLN A 12 -10.68 -6.96 -14.40
CA GLN A 12 -11.39 -6.57 -13.17
C GLN A 12 -10.45 -6.40 -11.99
N SER A 13 -9.42 -7.24 -11.86
CA SER A 13 -8.40 -7.08 -10.81
C SER A 13 -7.64 -5.76 -10.97
N GLN A 14 -7.21 -5.41 -12.18
CA GLN A 14 -6.55 -4.13 -12.46
C GLN A 14 -7.46 -2.95 -12.13
N ARG A 15 -8.70 -2.95 -12.65
CA ARG A 15 -9.69 -1.91 -12.37
C ARG A 15 -9.93 -1.72 -10.87
N TYR A 16 -10.04 -2.82 -10.13
CA TYR A 16 -10.26 -2.77 -8.68
C TYR A 16 -9.06 -2.20 -7.92
N LEU A 17 -7.84 -2.59 -8.29
CA LEU A 17 -6.62 -2.04 -7.70
C LEU A 17 -6.47 -0.54 -8.00
N ASP A 18 -6.75 -0.11 -9.23
CA ASP A 18 -6.73 1.30 -9.62
C ASP A 18 -7.77 2.13 -8.83
N GLU A 19 -8.98 1.57 -8.65
CA GLU A 19 -10.02 2.23 -7.86
C GLU A 19 -9.63 2.36 -6.38
N CYS A 20 -9.03 1.31 -5.80
CA CYS A 20 -8.50 1.34 -4.45
C CYS A 20 -7.37 2.37 -4.30
N LEU A 21 -6.43 2.39 -5.24
CA LEU A 21 -5.33 3.36 -5.24
C LEU A 21 -5.85 4.79 -5.30
N GLY A 22 -6.80 5.09 -6.20
CA GLY A 22 -7.43 6.41 -6.30
C GLY A 22 -8.24 6.82 -5.06
N ARG A 23 -8.72 5.87 -4.25
CA ARG A 23 -9.33 6.17 -2.94
C ARG A 23 -8.28 6.51 -1.89
N VAL A 24 -7.19 5.74 -1.83
CA VAL A 24 -6.07 6.02 -0.91
C VAL A 24 -5.45 7.39 -1.18
N GLY A 25 -5.20 7.73 -2.46
CA GLY A 25 -4.66 9.04 -2.84
C GLY A 25 -5.54 10.20 -2.37
N ARG A 26 -6.87 10.11 -2.61
CA ARG A 26 -7.82 11.12 -2.11
C ARG A 26 -7.81 11.23 -0.58
N CYS A 27 -7.72 10.11 0.14
CA CYS A 27 -7.60 10.14 1.60
C CYS A 27 -6.32 10.85 2.06
N LEU A 28 -5.19 10.67 1.36
CA LEU A 28 -3.94 11.35 1.66
C LEU A 28 -3.99 12.85 1.34
N ASP A 29 -4.75 13.26 0.32
CA ASP A 29 -4.92 14.67 -0.02
C ASP A 29 -5.68 15.45 1.06
N GLU A 30 -6.64 14.80 1.74
CA GLU A 30 -7.51 15.41 2.75
C GLU A 30 -6.85 15.57 4.14
N ILE A 31 -5.61 15.08 4.33
CA ILE A 31 -4.92 15.11 5.62
C ILE A 31 -3.59 15.87 5.54
N THR A 32 -3.16 16.45 6.65
CA THR A 32 -1.87 17.13 6.78
C THR A 32 -0.71 16.13 6.99
N GLU A 33 0.52 16.58 6.75
CA GLU A 33 1.74 15.78 7.02
C GLU A 33 1.82 15.32 8.49
N GLU A 34 1.38 16.17 9.43
CA GLU A 34 1.35 15.83 10.85
C GLU A 34 0.32 14.72 11.15
N GLU A 35 -0.86 14.80 10.53
CA GLU A 35 -1.93 13.83 10.73
C GLU A 35 -1.60 12.44 10.21
N VAL A 36 -0.77 12.33 9.16
CA VAL A 36 -0.29 11.05 8.61
C VAL A 36 0.34 10.17 9.69
N TRP A 37 1.16 10.76 10.54
CA TRP A 37 1.93 10.05 11.57
C TRP A 37 1.26 10.04 12.95
N LYS A 38 0.14 10.75 13.09
CA LYS A 38 -0.63 10.79 14.32
C LYS A 38 -1.23 9.43 14.64
N ARG A 39 -0.99 8.97 15.88
CA ARG A 39 -1.59 7.75 16.43
C ARG A 39 -2.77 8.14 17.32
N PRO A 40 -3.95 7.52 17.17
CA PRO A 40 -5.10 7.84 18.02
C PRO A 40 -4.90 7.34 19.47
N ASN A 41 -4.04 6.36 19.68
CA ASN A 41 -3.58 5.88 20.99
C ASN A 41 -2.27 5.08 20.81
N ALA A 42 -1.64 4.67 21.92
CA ALA A 42 -0.37 3.94 21.90
C ALA A 42 -0.44 2.57 21.19
N ASN A 43 -1.61 1.91 21.20
CA ASN A 43 -1.77 0.57 20.62
C ASN A 43 -2.18 0.59 19.14
N SER A 44 -2.54 1.75 18.60
CA SER A 44 -2.95 1.92 17.21
C SER A 44 -1.80 2.42 16.34
N ASN A 45 -1.76 1.92 15.10
CA ASN A 45 -0.84 2.42 14.06
C ASN A 45 -1.27 3.80 13.54
N SER A 46 -0.30 4.54 12.99
CA SER A 46 -0.59 5.76 12.22
C SER A 46 -1.06 5.43 10.80
N MET A 47 -1.58 6.42 10.07
CA MET A 47 -1.89 6.22 8.65
C MET A 47 -0.64 5.95 7.82
N GLY A 48 0.49 6.61 8.15
CA GLY A 48 1.78 6.34 7.53
C GLY A 48 2.19 4.87 7.64
N ASN A 49 2.04 4.26 8.83
CA ASN A 49 2.29 2.82 9.01
C ASN A 49 1.38 1.95 8.14
N LEU A 50 0.11 2.32 7.97
CA LEU A 50 -0.83 1.55 7.16
C LEU A 50 -0.48 1.62 5.68
N VAL A 51 -0.02 2.77 5.18
CA VAL A 51 0.44 2.92 3.79
C VAL A 51 1.71 2.10 3.54
N ILE A 52 2.71 2.21 4.41
CA ILE A 52 3.96 1.43 4.31
C ILE A 52 3.65 -0.07 4.37
N HIS A 53 2.76 -0.47 5.27
CA HIS A 53 2.33 -1.86 5.37
C HIS A 53 1.63 -2.36 4.09
N LEU A 54 0.80 -1.52 3.48
CA LEU A 54 0.12 -1.83 2.23
C LEU A 54 1.12 -2.02 1.07
N GLN A 55 2.13 -1.15 0.97
CA GLN A 55 3.23 -1.28 -0.01
C GLN A 55 3.97 -2.62 0.17
N GLY A 56 4.33 -2.97 1.41
CA GLY A 56 4.96 -4.26 1.72
C GLY A 56 4.06 -5.46 1.39
N ASN A 57 2.75 -5.36 1.65
CA ASN A 57 1.77 -6.41 1.33
C ASN A 57 1.65 -6.65 -0.18
N ILE A 58 1.50 -5.59 -0.97
CA ILE A 58 1.41 -5.67 -2.43
C ILE A 58 2.73 -6.19 -3.02
N THR A 59 3.88 -5.72 -2.51
CA THR A 59 5.19 -6.21 -2.94
C THR A 59 5.36 -7.71 -2.70
N GLN A 60 4.95 -8.20 -1.53
CA GLN A 60 5.06 -9.62 -1.21
C GLN A 60 4.12 -10.49 -2.06
N TYR A 61 2.83 -10.16 -2.13
CA TYR A 61 1.85 -11.03 -2.77
C TYR A 61 1.78 -10.87 -4.28
N ILE A 62 1.88 -9.65 -4.80
CA ILE A 62 1.76 -9.39 -6.24
C ILE A 62 3.14 -9.45 -6.90
N ILE A 63 4.10 -8.65 -6.44
CA ILE A 63 5.39 -8.52 -7.13
C ILE A 63 6.26 -9.77 -6.92
N SER A 64 6.35 -10.26 -5.68
CA SER A 64 7.21 -11.40 -5.36
C SER A 64 6.52 -12.72 -5.64
N SER A 65 5.33 -12.96 -5.06
CA SER A 65 4.68 -14.27 -5.18
C SER A 65 4.10 -14.54 -6.57
N LEU A 66 3.38 -13.57 -7.16
CA LEU A 66 2.82 -13.72 -8.51
C LEU A 66 3.84 -13.36 -9.61
N GLY A 67 4.63 -12.30 -9.40
CA GLY A 67 5.62 -11.81 -10.37
C GLY A 67 6.98 -12.53 -10.33
N GLY A 68 7.24 -13.34 -9.30
CA GLY A 68 8.48 -14.11 -9.16
C GLY A 68 9.71 -13.28 -8.75
N ALA A 69 9.53 -12.03 -8.33
CA ALA A 69 10.62 -11.20 -7.81
C ALA A 69 11.07 -11.66 -6.41
N PRO A 70 12.30 -11.33 -5.98
CA PRO A 70 12.71 -11.57 -4.59
C PRO A 70 11.85 -10.77 -3.60
N ASP A 71 11.41 -11.44 -2.53
CA ASP A 71 10.75 -10.80 -1.40
C ASP A 71 11.81 -10.26 -0.43
N LEU A 72 11.96 -8.93 -0.39
CA LEU A 72 12.90 -8.22 0.49
C LEU A 72 12.17 -7.50 1.64
N ARG A 73 10.96 -7.94 1.98
CA ARG A 73 10.10 -7.26 2.95
C ARG A 73 10.67 -7.33 4.38
N GLU A 74 10.77 -6.18 5.02
CA GLU A 74 11.10 -6.05 6.45
C GLU A 74 9.85 -5.65 7.26
N ARG A 75 9.01 -6.64 7.59
CA ARG A 75 7.69 -6.40 8.21
C ARG A 75 7.76 -5.62 9.52
N ASP A 76 8.73 -5.91 10.37
CA ASP A 76 8.85 -5.22 11.66
C ASP A 76 9.18 -3.73 11.48
N ALA A 77 9.93 -3.38 10.43
CA ALA A 77 10.25 -2.00 10.10
C ALA A 77 9.01 -1.19 9.67
N GLU A 78 8.03 -1.82 9.01
CA GLU A 78 6.76 -1.18 8.60
C GLU A 78 5.99 -0.60 9.81
N PHE A 79 6.06 -1.29 10.96
CA PHE A 79 5.38 -0.89 12.20
C PHE A 79 6.28 -0.12 13.17
N ALA A 80 7.59 -0.25 13.03
CA ALA A 80 8.56 0.52 13.81
C ALA A 80 8.68 1.97 13.36
N ALA A 81 8.32 2.28 12.11
CA ALA A 81 8.30 3.65 11.61
C ALA A 81 7.35 4.55 12.42
N THR A 82 7.83 5.70 12.88
CA THR A 82 7.04 6.67 13.66
C THR A 82 6.92 8.03 12.99
N GLU A 83 7.78 8.33 12.02
CA GLU A 83 7.88 9.59 11.27
C GLU A 83 8.81 9.39 10.04
N GLY A 84 9.01 10.44 9.25
CA GLY A 84 10.16 10.56 8.33
C GLY A 84 9.86 10.45 6.84
N ALA A 85 8.74 9.84 6.44
CA ALA A 85 8.26 9.94 5.06
C ALA A 85 7.16 11.01 4.98
N ASP A 86 7.34 11.97 4.08
CA ASP A 86 6.26 12.89 3.70
C ASP A 86 5.22 12.17 2.84
N LYS A 87 4.06 12.78 2.63
CA LYS A 87 3.00 12.19 1.79
C LYS A 87 3.48 11.85 0.39
N ALA A 88 4.39 12.65 -0.17
CA ALA A 88 4.94 12.40 -1.50
C ALA A 88 5.77 11.10 -1.53
N THR A 89 6.61 10.89 -0.53
CA THR A 89 7.42 9.67 -0.36
C THR A 89 6.52 8.45 -0.12
N LEU A 90 5.51 8.59 0.73
CA LEU A 90 4.52 7.54 0.97
C LEU A 90 3.70 7.20 -0.27
N TRP A 91 3.45 8.16 -1.16
CA TRP A 91 2.70 7.94 -2.40
C TRP A 91 3.56 7.36 -3.53
N ALA A 92 4.87 7.60 -3.51
CA ALA A 92 5.78 7.19 -4.57
C ALA A 92 6.27 5.74 -4.48
N GLY A 93 6.17 5.11 -3.29
CA GLY A 93 6.54 3.71 -3.09
C GLY A 93 5.47 2.72 -3.54
#